data_AF-A0A3N6LMV3-F1
#
_entry.id   AF-A0A3N6LMV3-F1
#
_cell.length_a   1.000
_cell.length_b   1.000
_cell.length_c   1.000
_cell.angle_alpha   90.00
_cell.angle_beta   90.00
_cell.angle_gamma   90.00
#
_symmetry.space_group_name_H-M   'P 1'
#
loop_
_entity.id
_entity.type
_entity.pdbx_description
1 polymer ?
#
loop_
_entity_poly.entity_id
_entity_poly.type
_entity_poly.pdbx_seq_one_letter_code
_entity_poly.pdbx_strand_id
1 'polypeptide(L)'
;MSNFHERRRVLQLAGASAVASVAGCSEFASPESEEEVEDEPEDGPENDDVLTAIVEPAASDREELQEEVLDGELSQEEAFERQNELFEAAIDDFEERAESEADSDLRIERSEGEVGLYHVDGSADVLVDALRNEDISVLGQPALFDQLLQQQQQPEPEGQEIDEEDLEETDE
;
A
#
# COMPACT_ATOMS: atom_id res chain seq x y z
N MET A 1 -53.50 -0.15 -21.56
CA MET A 1 -53.62 -1.14 -20.48
C MET A 1 -52.66 -2.29 -20.76
N SER A 2 -51.94 -2.71 -19.71
CA SER A 2 -51.12 -3.93 -19.50
C SER A 2 -49.94 -4.25 -20.43
N ASN A 3 -48.74 -4.10 -19.85
CA ASN A 3 -47.54 -4.91 -20.05
C ASN A 3 -47.83 -6.41 -19.99
N PHE A 4 -47.09 -7.22 -20.77
CA PHE A 4 -46.54 -8.49 -20.29
C PHE A 4 -45.16 -8.73 -20.88
N HIS A 5 -44.25 -9.06 -19.97
CA HIS A 5 -42.88 -9.44 -20.15
C HIS A 5 -42.74 -10.86 -20.77
N GLU A 6 -41.59 -11.07 -21.41
CA GLU A 6 -40.70 -12.21 -21.22
C GLU A 6 -40.64 -13.45 -22.13
N ARG A 7 -39.35 -13.79 -22.34
CA ARG A 7 -38.74 -15.12 -22.48
C ARG A 7 -38.77 -15.76 -23.86
N ARG A 8 -37.98 -15.19 -24.77
CA ARG A 8 -37.27 -16.02 -25.76
C ARG A 8 -35.82 -16.21 -25.30
N ARG A 9 -35.58 -17.37 -24.67
CA ARG A 9 -34.25 -17.93 -24.43
C ARG A 9 -33.54 -18.10 -25.77
N VAL A 10 -32.33 -17.57 -25.89
CA VAL A 10 -31.31 -18.13 -26.79
C VAL A 10 -30.08 -18.36 -25.93
N LEU A 11 -30.05 -19.55 -25.35
CA LEU A 11 -28.85 -20.18 -24.83
C LEU A 11 -28.01 -20.63 -26.04
N GLN A 12 -26.69 -20.58 -25.85
CA GLN A 12 -25.65 -21.30 -26.58
C GLN A 12 -25.22 -20.71 -27.93
N LEU A 13 -24.12 -19.97 -27.88
CA LEU A 13 -23.07 -20.14 -28.87
C LEU A 13 -21.72 -20.16 -28.17
N ALA A 14 -21.28 -21.36 -27.79
CA ALA A 14 -19.90 -21.67 -27.45
C ALA A 14 -19.06 -21.46 -28.73
N GLY A 15 -18.53 -20.25 -28.89
CA GLY A 15 -17.55 -19.92 -29.91
C GLY A 15 -16.16 -20.22 -29.36
N ALA A 16 -15.64 -21.42 -29.64
CA ALA A 16 -14.25 -21.76 -29.41
C ALA A 16 -13.36 -20.80 -30.22
N SER A 17 -12.81 -19.78 -29.56
CA SER A 17 -11.76 -18.95 -30.15
C SER A 17 -10.44 -19.70 -30.03
N ALA A 18 -10.02 -20.34 -31.11
CA ALA A 18 -8.62 -20.69 -31.32
C ALA A 18 -7.84 -19.38 -31.49
N VAL A 19 -7.28 -18.86 -30.39
CA VAL A 19 -6.29 -17.79 -30.42
C VAL A 19 -4.90 -18.41 -30.34
N ALA A 20 -4.08 -17.98 -31.29
CA ALA A 20 -2.76 -18.48 -31.59
C ALA A 20 -1.75 -18.13 -30.50
N SER A 21 -0.77 -19.00 -30.33
CA SER A 21 0.42 -18.77 -29.50
C SER A 21 1.24 -17.56 -29.97
N VAL A 22 1.99 -17.03 -29.00
CA VAL A 22 3.25 -16.25 -29.08
C VAL A 22 3.14 -14.80 -28.62
N ALA A 23 3.11 -14.63 -27.30
CA ALA A 23 3.90 -13.66 -26.52
C ALA A 23 3.67 -14.01 -25.03
N GLY A 24 4.73 -14.30 -24.28
CA GLY A 24 4.62 -14.79 -22.90
C GLY A 24 4.09 -13.75 -21.93
N CYS A 25 2.79 -13.81 -21.63
CA CYS A 25 2.16 -13.14 -20.50
C CYS A 25 1.23 -14.14 -19.82
N SER A 26 1.62 -14.59 -18.62
CA SER A 26 0.81 -15.25 -17.58
C SER A 26 -0.47 -15.95 -18.05
N GLU A 27 -0.32 -17.24 -18.30
CA GLU A 27 -1.42 -18.20 -18.36
C GLU A 27 -2.20 -18.14 -17.03
N PHE A 28 -3.30 -17.38 -17.00
CA PHE A 28 -4.36 -17.59 -16.01
C PHE A 28 -5.20 -18.77 -16.50
N ALA A 29 -4.64 -19.96 -16.36
CA ALA A 29 -5.36 -21.22 -16.56
C ALA A 29 -6.22 -21.48 -15.33
N SER A 30 -7.53 -21.40 -15.51
CA SER A 30 -8.53 -22.13 -14.73
C SER A 30 -9.81 -22.14 -15.58
N PRO A 31 -10.60 -23.23 -15.65
CA PRO A 31 -10.80 -24.23 -14.60
C PRO A 31 -11.06 -25.66 -15.11
N GLU A 32 -10.20 -26.63 -14.83
CA GLU A 32 -10.57 -28.06 -14.88
C GLU A 32 -9.89 -28.81 -13.74
N SER A 33 -10.45 -28.67 -12.54
CA SER A 33 -10.30 -29.64 -11.47
C SER A 33 -11.65 -29.74 -10.76
N GLU A 34 -12.47 -30.67 -11.23
CA GLU A 34 -13.45 -31.33 -10.38
C GLU A 34 -12.67 -32.07 -9.29
N GLU A 35 -12.37 -31.40 -8.19
CA GLU A 35 -11.95 -32.04 -6.96
C GLU A 35 -12.78 -31.39 -5.84
N GLU A 36 -13.52 -32.23 -5.15
CA GLU A 36 -14.35 -31.91 -4.01
C GLU A 36 -13.42 -31.37 -2.91
N VAL A 37 -13.26 -30.04 -2.84
CA VAL A 37 -12.64 -29.40 -1.69
C VAL A 37 -13.75 -29.26 -0.66
N GLU A 38 -13.72 -30.19 0.29
CA GLU A 38 -14.44 -30.11 1.54
C GLU A 38 -14.22 -28.73 2.15
N ASP A 39 -15.32 -28.18 2.64
CA ASP A 39 -15.44 -26.94 3.41
C ASP A 39 -14.54 -27.02 4.66
N GLU A 40 -13.25 -26.69 4.49
CA GLU A 40 -12.39 -26.25 5.58
C GLU A 40 -12.43 -24.72 5.56
N PRO A 41 -13.12 -24.07 6.52
CA PRO A 41 -12.77 -22.68 6.80
C PRO A 41 -11.32 -22.70 7.26
N GLU A 42 -10.41 -22.24 6.39
CA GLU A 42 -9.14 -21.72 6.85
C GLU A 42 -9.50 -20.60 7.85
N ASP A 43 -9.40 -20.93 9.13
CA ASP A 43 -9.25 -20.00 10.25
C ASP A 43 -8.00 -19.14 9.95
N GLY A 44 -8.13 -18.22 9.00
CA GLY A 44 -7.30 -17.02 8.94
C GLY A 44 -7.63 -16.22 10.20
N PRO A 45 -6.64 -15.66 10.89
CA PRO A 45 -6.89 -15.02 12.17
C PRO A 45 -7.87 -13.88 11.97
N GLU A 46 -8.99 -13.91 12.71
CA GLU A 46 -10.09 -12.95 12.75
C GLU A 46 -9.60 -11.50 13.03
N ASN A 47 -8.98 -10.86 12.03
CA ASN A 47 -8.55 -9.46 12.03
C ASN A 47 -9.18 -8.71 10.84
N ASP A 48 -10.45 -9.03 10.51
CA ASP A 48 -11.14 -8.46 9.34
C ASP A 48 -11.25 -6.92 9.41
N ASP A 49 -11.10 -6.33 10.61
CA ASP A 49 -11.23 -4.89 10.83
C ASP A 49 -9.87 -4.16 10.96
N VAL A 50 -8.73 -4.86 11.02
CA VAL A 50 -7.41 -4.24 11.20
C VAL A 50 -6.76 -3.94 9.84
N LEU A 51 -6.41 -2.68 9.62
CA LEU A 51 -5.77 -2.19 8.40
C LEU A 51 -4.38 -1.63 8.68
N THR A 52 -3.52 -1.63 7.68
CA THR A 52 -2.23 -0.93 7.74
C THR A 52 -2.43 0.52 7.31
N ALA A 53 -2.04 1.46 8.17
CA ALA A 53 -2.01 2.89 7.89
C ALA A 53 -0.55 3.37 7.79
N ILE A 54 -0.28 4.25 6.83
CA ILE A 54 0.99 4.94 6.68
C ILE A 54 0.73 6.42 6.91
N VAL A 55 1.38 6.99 7.93
CA VAL A 55 1.34 8.41 8.28
C VAL A 55 2.56 9.07 7.66
N GLU A 56 2.34 10.11 6.88
CA GLU A 56 3.40 10.96 6.33
C GLU A 56 2.93 12.42 6.43
N PRO A 57 3.86 13.40 6.39
CA PRO A 57 3.51 14.81 6.29
C PRO A 57 2.60 15.07 5.10
N ALA A 58 1.70 16.04 5.27
CA ALA A 58 0.79 16.46 4.22
C ALA A 58 1.56 16.82 2.94
N ALA A 59 0.95 16.55 1.78
CA ALA A 59 1.61 16.77 0.51
C ALA A 59 1.98 18.25 0.33
N SER A 60 1.12 19.14 0.81
CA SER A 60 1.33 20.59 0.76
C SER A 60 2.57 21.04 1.55
N ASP A 61 2.79 20.53 2.76
CA ASP A 61 3.97 20.89 3.57
C ASP A 61 5.27 20.40 2.92
N ARG A 62 5.23 19.22 2.29
CA ARG A 62 6.38 18.68 1.55
C ARG A 62 6.68 19.47 0.28
N GLU A 63 5.65 19.91 -0.43
CA GLU A 63 5.78 20.77 -1.61
C GLU A 63 6.35 22.13 -1.22
N GLU A 64 5.88 22.74 -0.14
CA GLU A 64 6.40 24.00 0.39
C GLU A 64 7.88 23.88 0.76
N LEU A 65 8.25 22.85 1.54
CA LEU A 65 9.63 22.58 1.90
C LEU A 65 10.53 22.40 0.67
N GLN A 66 10.02 21.69 -0.35
CA GLN A 66 10.76 21.48 -1.59
C GLN A 66 10.97 22.79 -2.36
N GLU A 67 9.97 23.68 -2.38
CA GLU A 67 10.08 25.02 -2.98
C GLU A 67 11.08 25.90 -2.23
N GLU A 68 11.07 25.92 -0.89
CA GLU A 68 12.02 26.70 -0.07
C GLU A 68 13.48 26.27 -0.32
N VAL A 69 13.72 24.97 -0.52
CA VAL A 69 15.05 24.46 -0.90
C VAL A 69 15.45 24.91 -2.31
N LEU A 70 14.50 24.92 -3.25
CA LEU A 70 14.76 25.30 -4.64
C LEU A 70 15.00 26.81 -4.80
N ASP A 71 14.29 27.64 -4.04
CA ASP A 71 14.53 29.08 -3.98
C ASP A 71 15.83 29.41 -3.22
N GLY A 72 16.33 28.46 -2.43
CA GLY A 72 17.55 28.58 -1.64
C GLY A 72 17.30 29.33 -0.32
N GLU A 73 16.05 29.39 0.13
CA GLU A 73 15.65 29.88 1.45
C GLU A 73 16.13 28.92 2.55
N LEU A 74 16.15 27.62 2.26
CA LEU A 74 16.67 26.57 3.14
C LEU A 74 17.91 25.91 2.54
N SER A 75 18.91 25.62 3.38
CA SER A 75 19.98 24.70 3.02
C SER A 75 19.49 23.25 3.03
N GLN A 76 20.26 22.35 2.40
CA GLN A 76 19.93 20.92 2.40
C GLN A 76 19.90 20.31 3.81
N GLU A 77 20.74 20.81 4.73
CA GLU A 77 20.79 20.34 6.12
C GLU A 77 19.55 20.80 6.89
N GLU A 78 19.20 22.08 6.79
CA GLU A 78 18.00 22.65 7.42
C GLU A 78 16.72 22.02 6.86
N ALA A 79 16.69 21.71 5.56
CA ALA A 79 15.54 21.03 4.95
C ALA A 79 15.38 19.60 5.46
N PHE A 80 16.47 18.88 5.72
CA PHE A 80 16.42 17.56 6.33
C PHE A 80 15.90 17.63 7.77
N GLU A 81 16.40 18.58 8.57
CA GLU A 81 15.89 18.81 9.93
C GLU A 81 14.40 19.12 9.90
N ARG A 82 13.98 20.03 9.02
CA ARG A 82 12.57 20.43 8.88
C ARG A 82 11.67 19.30 8.39
N GLN A 83 12.17 18.46 7.50
CA GLN A 83 11.45 17.26 7.07
C GLN A 83 11.20 16.31 8.24
N ASN A 84 12.20 16.08 9.10
CA ASN A 84 12.01 15.24 10.28
C ASN A 84 11.02 15.85 11.25
N GLU A 85 11.07 17.16 11.49
CA GLU A 85 10.09 17.85 12.34
C GLU A 85 8.65 17.71 11.81
N LEU A 86 8.45 17.83 10.49
CA LEU A 86 7.14 17.61 9.87
C LEU A 86 6.68 16.17 10.02
N PHE A 87 7.60 15.21 9.92
CA PHE A 87 7.29 13.79 10.09
C PHE A 87 6.88 13.47 11.52
N GLU A 88 7.65 13.95 12.50
CA GLU A 88 7.33 13.82 13.93
C GLU A 88 5.97 14.48 14.25
N ALA A 89 5.71 15.68 13.73
CA ALA A 89 4.45 16.36 13.92
C ALA A 89 3.25 15.57 13.35
N ALA A 90 3.39 15.01 12.15
CA ALA A 90 2.32 14.21 11.54
C ALA A 90 1.99 12.95 12.37
N ILE A 91 3.02 12.31 12.93
CA ILE A 91 2.86 11.17 13.84
C ILE A 91 2.15 11.59 15.12
N ASP A 92 2.61 12.66 15.77
CA ASP A 92 2.03 13.16 17.01
C ASP A 92 0.56 13.53 16.81
N ASP A 93 0.23 14.21 15.71
CA ASP A 93 -1.14 14.60 15.37
C ASP A 93 -2.04 13.36 15.16
N PHE A 94 -1.53 12.33 14.48
CA PHE A 94 -2.25 11.09 14.26
C PHE A 94 -2.49 10.31 15.56
N GLU A 95 -1.48 10.20 16.42
CA GLU A 95 -1.59 9.54 17.72
C GLU A 95 -2.55 10.29 18.66
N GLU A 96 -2.45 11.63 18.73
CA GLU A 96 -3.39 12.45 19.50
C GLU A 96 -4.84 12.26 19.01
N ARG A 97 -5.03 12.17 17.69
CA ARG A 97 -6.36 11.89 17.12
C ARG A 97 -6.88 10.52 17.54
N ALA A 98 -6.07 9.48 17.48
CA ALA A 98 -6.46 8.14 17.89
C ALA A 98 -6.77 8.06 19.40
N GLU A 99 -6.11 8.88 20.22
CA GLU A 99 -6.40 9.00 21.65
C GLU A 99 -7.62 9.89 21.97
N SER A 100 -8.06 10.70 21.02
CA SER A 100 -9.16 11.65 21.20
C SER A 100 -10.51 10.93 21.39
N GLU A 101 -11.29 11.37 22.38
CA GLU A 101 -12.64 10.87 22.61
C GLU A 101 -13.61 11.17 21.44
N ALA A 102 -13.25 12.08 20.53
CA ALA A 102 -14.05 12.43 19.35
C ALA A 102 -14.03 11.31 18.28
N ASP A 103 -12.93 10.56 18.22
CA ASP A 103 -12.69 9.49 17.26
C ASP A 103 -12.54 8.16 18.01
N SER A 104 -13.42 7.89 18.97
CA SER A 104 -13.38 6.66 19.82
C SER A 104 -13.49 5.34 19.06
N ASP A 105 -13.83 5.43 17.77
CA ASP A 105 -13.90 4.32 16.83
C ASP A 105 -12.59 4.10 16.07
N LEU A 106 -11.54 4.90 16.28
CA LEU A 106 -10.19 4.67 15.78
C LEU A 106 -9.32 4.15 16.92
N ARG A 107 -8.65 3.01 16.71
CA ARG A 107 -7.70 2.42 17.65
C ARG A 107 -6.43 2.02 16.94
N ILE A 108 -5.30 2.24 17.61
CA ILE A 108 -4.00 1.77 17.16
C ILE A 108 -3.72 0.45 17.86
N GLU A 109 -3.66 -0.64 17.09
CA GLU A 109 -3.37 -1.99 17.59
C GLU A 109 -1.86 -2.25 17.65
N ARG A 110 -1.11 -1.71 16.69
CA ARG A 110 0.35 -1.77 16.63
C ARG A 110 0.89 -0.49 16.02
N SER A 111 2.03 -0.02 16.51
CA SER A 111 2.72 1.15 15.97
C SER A 111 4.21 0.89 15.82
N GLU A 112 4.77 1.45 14.75
CA GLU A 112 6.20 1.64 14.53
C GLU A 112 6.36 3.13 14.18
N GLY A 113 6.22 3.97 15.22
CA GLY A 113 6.14 5.43 15.08
C GLY A 113 7.37 6.04 14.44
N GLU A 114 8.57 5.47 14.64
CA GLU A 114 9.80 5.96 13.99
C GLU A 114 9.72 5.99 12.46
N VAL A 115 8.81 5.22 11.87
CA VAL A 115 8.64 5.09 10.42
C VAL A 115 7.21 5.37 9.97
N GLY A 116 6.36 5.93 10.84
CA GLY A 116 4.99 6.32 10.51
C GLY A 116 4.08 5.14 10.13
N LEU A 117 4.37 3.93 10.60
CA LEU A 117 3.64 2.73 10.21
C LEU A 117 2.77 2.21 11.35
N TYR A 118 1.48 2.02 11.07
CA TYR A 118 0.49 1.66 12.09
C TYR A 118 -0.43 0.51 11.62
N HIS A 119 -0.82 -0.36 12.55
CA HIS A 119 -2.04 -1.16 12.41
C HIS A 119 -3.16 -0.45 13.16
N VAL A 120 -4.22 -0.16 12.43
CA VAL A 120 -5.36 0.59 12.92
C VAL A 120 -6.63 -0.23 12.76
N ASP A 121 -7.46 -0.25 13.80
CA ASP A 121 -8.84 -0.72 13.75
C ASP A 121 -9.74 0.50 13.81
N GLY A 122 -10.69 0.60 12.88
CA GLY A 122 -11.73 1.59 13.06
C GLY A 122 -12.82 1.62 12.00
N SER A 123 -13.84 2.40 12.30
CA SER A 123 -14.97 2.54 11.38
C SER A 123 -14.53 3.14 10.04
N ALA A 124 -15.13 2.65 8.95
CA ALA A 124 -14.80 3.12 7.61
C ALA A 124 -14.95 4.64 7.44
N ASP A 125 -15.93 5.26 8.11
CA ASP A 125 -16.13 6.71 8.08
C ASP A 125 -14.94 7.46 8.68
N VAL A 126 -14.40 6.99 9.81
CA VAL A 126 -13.24 7.62 10.48
C VAL A 126 -11.96 7.42 9.68
N LEU A 127 -11.73 6.21 9.13
CA LEU A 127 -10.56 5.95 8.29
C LEU A 127 -10.58 6.75 6.98
N VAL A 128 -11.76 6.93 6.38
CA VAL A 128 -11.91 7.80 5.20
C VAL A 128 -11.74 9.27 5.55
N ASP A 129 -12.17 9.70 6.74
CA ASP A 129 -11.92 11.06 7.22
C ASP A 129 -10.43 11.32 7.41
N ALA A 130 -9.71 10.40 8.05
CA ALA A 130 -8.25 10.46 8.21
C ALA A 130 -7.51 10.56 6.86
N LEU A 131 -7.92 9.76 5.86
CA LEU A 131 -7.37 9.87 4.49
C LEU A 131 -7.67 11.22 3.83
N ARG A 132 -8.82 11.85 4.13
CA ARG A 132 -9.22 13.13 3.53
C ARG A 132 -8.52 14.31 4.15
N ASN A 133 -8.21 14.22 5.43
CA ASN A 133 -7.47 15.24 6.16
C ASN A 133 -5.95 15.09 5.99
N GLU A 134 -5.50 14.06 5.24
CA GLU A 134 -4.08 13.74 5.04
C GLU A 134 -3.36 13.28 6.32
N ASP A 135 -4.12 12.91 7.37
CA ASP A 135 -3.59 12.30 8.60
C ASP A 135 -2.97 10.93 8.28
N ILE A 136 -3.49 10.24 7.26
CA ILE A 136 -2.97 8.98 6.73
C ILE A 136 -2.80 9.15 5.22
N SER A 137 -1.66 8.74 4.68
CA SER A 137 -1.37 8.76 3.25
C SER A 137 -1.91 7.53 2.53
N VAL A 138 -1.80 6.37 3.16
CA VAL A 138 -2.13 5.07 2.55
C VAL A 138 -2.83 4.16 3.56
N LEU A 139 -3.89 3.49 3.09
CA LEU A 139 -4.49 2.34 3.78
C LEU A 139 -4.24 1.07 2.96
N GLY A 140 -3.80 0.01 3.64
CA GLY A 140 -3.49 -1.27 3.05
C GLY A 140 -3.98 -2.45 3.89
N GLN A 141 -3.88 -3.64 3.31
CA GLN A 141 -4.17 -4.89 4.03
C GLN A 141 -3.18 -5.07 5.19
N PRO A 142 -3.57 -5.74 6.29
CA PRO A 142 -2.70 -5.92 7.46
C PRO A 142 -1.34 -6.57 7.15
N ALA A 143 -1.27 -7.45 6.14
CA ALA A 143 -0.02 -8.06 5.68
C ALA A 143 1.02 -7.07 5.11
N LEU A 144 0.59 -5.87 4.70
CA LEU A 144 1.48 -4.83 4.17
C LEU A 144 2.44 -4.31 5.25
N PHE A 145 2.00 -4.26 6.50
CA PHE A 145 2.79 -3.78 7.62
C PHE A 145 4.12 -4.54 7.76
N ASP A 146 4.06 -5.87 7.89
CA ASP A 146 5.26 -6.69 8.03
C ASP A 146 6.11 -6.69 6.75
N GLN A 147 5.49 -6.53 5.58
CA GLN A 147 6.21 -6.40 4.31
C GLN A 147 7.02 -5.10 4.24
N LEU A 148 6.48 -3.99 4.73
CA LEU A 148 7.18 -2.71 4.78
C LEU A 148 8.32 -2.74 5.80
N LEU A 149 8.09 -3.32 6.99
CA LEU A 149 9.14 -3.49 7.98
C LEU A 149 10.31 -4.35 7.51
N GLN A 150 10.03 -5.42 6.76
CA GLN A 150 11.08 -6.28 6.20
C GLN A 150 11.92 -5.56 5.15
N GLN A 151 11.31 -4.69 4.33
CA GLN A 151 12.04 -3.90 3.34
C GLN A 151 13.00 -2.90 3.99
N GLN A 152 12.61 -2.27 5.10
CA GLN A 152 13.50 -1.38 5.84
C GLN A 152 14.68 -2.10 6.49
N GLN A 153 14.49 -3.38 6.83
CA GLN A 153 15.54 -4.21 7.42
C GLN A 153 16.46 -4.87 6.38
N GLN A 154 16.13 -4.80 5.09
CA GLN A 154 17.06 -5.28 4.07
C GLN A 154 18.23 -4.30 3.99
N PRO A 155 19.47 -4.71 4.30
CA PRO A 155 20.62 -3.88 3.99
C PRO A 155 20.59 -3.57 2.49
N GLU A 156 20.80 -2.30 2.12
CA GLU A 156 21.06 -1.94 0.72
C GLU A 156 22.04 -2.96 0.14
N PRO A 157 21.76 -3.56 -1.04
CA PRO A 157 22.72 -4.46 -1.64
C PRO A 157 24.03 -3.69 -1.78
N GLU A 158 25.03 -4.07 -0.99
CA GLU A 158 26.38 -3.51 -1.05
C GLU A 158 26.73 -3.45 -2.53
N GLY A 159 26.94 -2.23 -3.02
CA GLY A 159 27.17 -1.95 -4.43
C GLY A 159 28.15 -2.99 -4.93
N GLN A 160 27.74 -3.72 -5.97
CA GLN A 160 28.63 -4.65 -6.66
C GLN A 160 29.85 -3.83 -7.03
N GLU A 161 30.95 -4.00 -6.30
CA GLU A 161 32.26 -3.56 -6.72
C GLU A 161 32.47 -4.30 -8.04
N ILE A 162 32.26 -3.57 -9.14
CA ILE A 162 32.63 -4.06 -10.47
C ILE A 162 34.14 -4.19 -10.36
N ASP A 163 34.60 -5.43 -10.17
CA ASP A 163 36.00 -5.77 -10.15
C ASP A 163 36.60 -5.26 -11.46
N GLU A 164 37.46 -4.24 -11.37
CA GLU A 164 38.04 -3.54 -12.54
C GLU A 164 38.87 -4.50 -13.42
N GLU A 165 39.05 -5.76 -13.00
CA GLU A 165 39.73 -6.84 -13.73
C GLU A 165 38.97 -7.36 -14.97
N ASP A 166 37.65 -7.13 -15.11
CA ASP A 166 36.89 -7.59 -16.32
C ASP A 166 37.01 -6.63 -17.53
N LEU A 167 37.63 -5.46 -17.37
CA LEU A 167 37.78 -4.47 -18.46
C LEU A 167 39.07 -4.63 -19.30
N GLU A 168 39.96 -5.57 -18.96
CA GLU A 168 41.24 -5.76 -19.68
C GLU A 168 41.24 -6.87 -20.76
N GLU A 169 40.12 -7.53 -21.07
CA GLU A 169 40.06 -8.60 -22.11
C GLU A 169 39.47 -8.16 -23.48
N THR A 170 39.41 -6.86 -23.80
CA THR A 170 38.93 -6.38 -25.12
C THR A 170 39.99 -5.85 -26.09
N ASP A 171 41.28 -6.01 -25.81
CA ASP A 171 42.36 -5.65 -26.75
C ASP A 171 43.30 -6.84 -27.04
N GLU A 172 42.86 -7.79 -27.86
CA GLU A 172 43.75 -8.58 -28.75
C GLU A 172 43.07 -8.99 -30.07
#